data_AF-A0AAP5YCZ7-F1
#
_entry.id   AF-A0AAP5YCZ7-F1
#
_cell.length_a   1.000
_cell.length_b   1.000
_cell.length_c   1.000
_cell.angle_alpha   90.00
_cell.angle_beta   90.00
_cell.angle_gamma   90.00
#
_symmetry.space_group_name_H-M   'P 1'
#
loop_
_entity.id
_entity.type
_entity.pdbx_description
1 polymer ?
#
loop_
_entity_poly.entity_id
_entity_poly.type
_entity_poly.pdbx_seq_one_letter_code
_entity_poly.pdbx_strand_id
1 'polypeptide(L)'
;LWAAEQCLKSGVCANVLLWQDELEIHQVKRLQVASEQGACPLFMLKPSMANRLSLPVSLSLKLQGHEQGVNVEVLKRKGGWNKGSINIDFQHDYPQLVMPVMTHIPSTVVNFPLANQG
;
A
#
# COMPACT_ATOMS: atom_id res chain seq x y z
N LEU A 1 6.32 18.80 -7.40
CA LEU A 1 7.49 18.57 -6.51
C LEU A 1 7.79 19.72 -5.55
N TRP A 2 7.88 20.97 -6.01
CA TRP A 2 8.18 22.11 -5.13
C TRP A 2 7.23 22.22 -3.93
N ALA A 3 5.91 22.07 -4.15
CA ALA A 3 4.93 22.15 -3.07
C ALA A 3 5.16 21.09 -1.97
N ALA A 4 5.46 19.84 -2.36
CA ALA A 4 5.80 18.77 -1.41
C ALA A 4 7.06 19.12 -0.60
N GLU A 5 8.08 19.69 -1.25
CA GLU A 5 9.29 20.15 -0.59
C GLU A 5 9.02 21.27 0.43
N GLN A 6 8.16 22.23 0.11
CA GLN A 6 7.78 23.28 1.05
C GLN A 6 6.99 22.73 2.24
N CYS A 7 6.06 21.81 2.00
CA CYS A 7 5.31 21.14 3.07
C CYS A 7 6.27 20.41 4.02
N LEU A 8 7.22 19.64 3.47
CA LEU A 8 8.22 18.93 4.25
C LEU A 8 9.10 19.87 5.07
N LYS A 9 9.53 21.01 4.52
CA LYS A 9 10.38 21.99 5.22
C LYS A 9 9.64 22.80 6.28
N SER A 10 8.32 22.93 6.16
CA SER A 10 7.53 23.85 7.01
C SER A 10 7.61 23.53 8.50
N GLY A 11 7.85 22.26 8.87
CA GLY A 11 7.75 21.79 10.26
C GLY A 11 6.31 21.74 10.81
N VAL A 12 5.31 22.07 9.98
CA VAL A 12 3.89 22.10 10.37
C VAL A 12 3.17 20.83 9.89
N CYS A 13 3.60 20.26 8.76
CA CYS A 13 3.03 19.02 8.25
C CYS A 13 3.48 17.82 9.07
N ALA A 14 2.52 16.96 9.46
CA ALA A 14 2.83 15.71 10.15
C ALA A 14 3.28 14.61 9.18
N ASN A 15 2.71 14.56 7.97
CA ASN A 15 3.06 13.58 6.93
C ASN A 15 2.80 14.21 5.55
N VAL A 16 3.62 13.86 4.56
CA VAL A 16 3.40 14.23 3.15
C VAL A 16 3.31 12.95 2.32
N LEU A 17 2.25 12.85 1.50
CA LEU A 17 2.07 11.75 0.56
C LEU A 17 2.27 12.27 -0.87
N LEU A 18 3.04 11.55 -1.67
CA LEU A 18 3.40 11.93 -3.03
C LEU A 18 3.15 10.77 -3.99
N TRP A 19 2.29 11.00 -4.99
CA TRP A 19 2.10 10.13 -6.15
C TRP A 19 2.80 10.76 -7.34
N GLN A 20 4.01 10.30 -7.63
CA GLN A 20 4.77 10.73 -8.79
C GLN A 20 5.36 9.47 -9.46
N ASP A 21 5.15 9.33 -10.76
CA ASP A 21 5.52 8.12 -11.49
C ASP A 21 7.03 7.97 -11.65
N GLU A 22 7.71 9.06 -12.00
CA GLU A 22 9.15 9.09 -12.21
C GLU A 22 9.81 10.16 -11.34
N LEU A 23 10.85 9.72 -10.62
CA LEU A 23 11.69 10.59 -9.81
C LEU A 23 13.14 10.21 -10.00
N GLU A 24 13.95 11.24 -10.18
CA GLU A 24 15.39 11.07 -10.24
C GLU A 24 16.01 11.03 -8.85
N ILE A 25 17.17 10.38 -8.73
CA ILE A 25 17.91 10.25 -7.47
C ILE A 25 18.14 11.61 -6.80
N HIS A 26 18.45 12.64 -7.59
CA HIS A 26 18.71 13.99 -7.07
C HIS A 26 17.44 14.63 -6.47
N GLN A 27 16.27 14.41 -7.07
CA GLN A 27 14.99 14.91 -6.58
C GLN A 27 14.60 14.21 -5.27
N VAL A 28 14.76 12.88 -5.21
CA VAL A 28 14.48 12.10 -4.00
C VAL A 28 15.40 12.52 -2.87
N LYS A 29 16.70 12.72 -3.14
CA LYS A 29 17.65 13.18 -2.14
C LYS A 29 17.28 14.57 -1.60
N ARG A 30 16.85 15.50 -2.47
CA ARG A 30 16.40 16.83 -2.07
C ARG A 30 15.16 16.77 -1.17
N LEU A 31 14.20 15.90 -1.51
CA LEU A 31 13.01 15.68 -0.69
C LEU A 31 13.33 14.99 0.64
N GLN A 32 14.29 14.06 0.67
CA GLN A 32 14.74 13.42 1.90
C GLN A 32 15.36 14.45 2.86
N VAL A 33 16.22 15.35 2.35
CA VAL A 33 16.79 16.44 3.15
C VAL A 33 15.69 17.37 3.69
N ALA A 34 14.69 17.70 2.88
CA ALA A 34 13.55 18.50 3.32
C ALA A 34 12.72 17.79 4.43
N SER A 35 12.52 16.47 4.29
CA SER A 35 11.84 15.63 5.27
C SER A 35 12.59 15.60 6.62
N GLU A 36 13.90 15.46 6.58
CA GLU A 36 14.77 15.52 7.76
C GLU A 36 14.76 16.93 8.40
N GLN A 37 14.79 17.99 7.59
CA GLN A 37 14.79 19.37 8.06
C GLN A 37 13.52 19.75 8.84
N GLY A 38 12.34 19.41 8.33
CA GLY A 38 11.07 19.72 8.99
C GLY A 38 10.52 18.58 9.85
N ALA A 39 11.31 17.53 10.11
CA ALA A 39 10.89 16.35 10.87
C ALA A 39 9.56 15.73 10.39
N CYS A 40 9.29 15.79 9.09
CA CYS A 40 8.05 15.34 8.47
C CYS A 40 8.31 14.15 7.54
N PRO A 41 7.79 12.95 7.81
CA PRO A 41 7.90 11.80 6.91
C PRO A 41 7.29 12.06 5.53
N LEU A 42 7.99 11.57 4.49
CA LEU A 42 7.51 11.52 3.12
C LEU A 42 7.16 10.07 2.73
N PHE A 43 5.92 9.86 2.29
CA PHE A 43 5.47 8.61 1.69
C PHE A 43 5.35 8.78 0.18
N MET A 44 6.07 7.95 -0.56
CA MET A 44 6.04 7.93 -2.01
C MET A 44 5.28 6.71 -2.50
N LEU A 45 4.22 6.95 -3.26
CA LEU A 45 3.31 5.91 -3.72
C LEU A 45 3.49 5.75 -5.22
N LYS A 46 3.75 4.51 -5.62
CA LYS A 46 4.05 4.14 -7.00
C LYS A 46 3.37 2.83 -7.39
N PRO A 47 2.96 2.67 -8.66
CA PRO A 47 2.48 1.40 -9.17
C PRO A 47 3.53 0.29 -9.02
N SER A 48 3.09 -0.95 -8.85
CA SER A 48 3.98 -2.12 -8.68
C SER A 48 4.91 -2.36 -9.89
N MET A 49 4.52 -1.88 -11.07
CA MET A 49 5.27 -1.97 -12.33
C MET A 49 6.15 -0.75 -12.60
N ALA A 50 6.19 0.24 -11.70
CA ALA A 50 6.98 1.44 -11.90
C ALA A 50 8.50 1.13 -11.90
N ASN A 51 9.22 1.89 -12.73
CA ASN A 51 10.63 1.69 -13.05
C ASN A 51 11.49 1.46 -11.78
N ARG A 52 12.33 0.41 -11.82
CA ARG A 52 13.11 -0.09 -10.65
C ARG A 52 14.42 0.66 -10.45
N LEU A 53 14.47 1.96 -10.74
CA LEU A 53 15.62 2.76 -10.32
C LEU A 53 15.72 2.66 -8.78
N SER A 54 16.88 2.25 -8.29
CA SER A 54 17.14 2.12 -6.85
C SER A 54 17.19 3.52 -6.24
N LEU A 55 16.04 3.99 -5.75
CA LEU A 55 15.94 5.30 -5.12
C LEU A 55 16.57 5.29 -3.72
N PRO A 56 17.15 6.42 -3.30
CA PRO A 56 17.67 6.60 -1.95
C PRO A 56 16.52 6.78 -0.95
N VAL A 57 15.77 5.70 -0.68
CA VAL A 57 14.69 5.65 0.31
C VAL A 57 15.12 4.87 1.55
N SER A 58 14.63 5.31 2.71
CA SER A 58 14.90 4.66 4.00
C SER A 58 14.11 3.37 4.18
N LEU A 59 12.93 3.26 3.58
CA LEU A 59 12.07 2.09 3.59
C LEU A 59 11.40 1.95 2.22
N SER A 60 11.35 0.73 1.69
CA SER A 60 10.56 0.39 0.50
C SER A 60 9.72 -0.82 0.80
N LEU A 61 8.42 -0.71 0.53
CA LEU A 61 7.42 -1.74 0.77
C LEU A 61 6.72 -2.09 -0.55
N LYS A 62 6.35 -3.35 -0.70
CA LYS A 62 5.41 -3.80 -1.73
C LYS A 62 4.13 -4.25 -1.03
N LEU A 63 3.01 -3.70 -1.47
CA LEU A 63 1.68 -4.01 -0.96
C LEU A 63 0.94 -4.85 -2.00
N GLN A 64 0.29 -5.92 -1.54
CA GLN A 64 -0.58 -6.77 -2.36
C GLN A 64 -1.86 -7.06 -1.58
N GLY A 65 -3.00 -7.07 -2.28
CA GLY A 65 -4.26 -7.49 -1.66
C GLY A 65 -4.20 -8.94 -1.20
N HIS A 66 -4.78 -9.23 -0.04
CA HIS A 66 -4.94 -10.56 0.52
C HIS A 66 -6.42 -10.76 0.89
N GLU A 67 -6.92 -12.00 0.90
CA GLU A 67 -8.34 -12.26 1.15
C GLU A 67 -8.84 -11.63 2.47
N GLN A 68 -8.00 -11.67 3.50
CA GLN A 68 -8.32 -11.14 4.83
C GLN A 68 -7.64 -9.79 5.14
N GLY A 69 -7.06 -9.12 4.14
CA GLY A 69 -6.44 -7.81 4.35
C GLY A 69 -5.36 -7.50 3.32
N VAL A 70 -4.16 -7.16 3.79
CA VAL A 70 -3.05 -6.74 2.91
C VAL A 70 -1.76 -7.48 3.26
N ASN A 71 -1.14 -8.05 2.24
CA ASN A 71 0.23 -8.56 2.32
C ASN A 71 1.23 -7.42 2.10
N VAL A 72 2.17 -7.27 3.03
CA VAL A 72 3.22 -6.25 3.03
C VAL A 72 4.58 -6.90 3.01
N GLU A 73 5.30 -6.73 1.91
CA GLU A 73 6.67 -7.21 1.74
C GLU A 73 7.67 -6.05 1.91
N VAL A 74 8.67 -6.23 2.77
CA VAL A 74 9.73 -5.23 2.94
C VAL A 74 10.81 -5.45 1.89
N LEU A 75 10.93 -4.54 0.91
CA LEU A 75 11.94 -4.64 -0.14
C LEU A 75 13.29 -4.08 0.28
N LYS A 76 13.27 -2.97 1.03
CA LYS A 76 14.48 -2.25 1.47
C LYS A 76 14.24 -1.62 2.84
N ARG A 77 15.22 -1.71 3.72
CA ARG A 77 15.23 -1.02 5.02
C ARG A 77 16.64 -0.50 5.30
N LYS A 78 16.78 0.82 5.50
CA LYS A 78 18.05 1.44 5.89
C LYS A 78 18.40 0.97 7.31
N GLY A 79 19.62 0.44 7.47
CA GLY A 79 20.17 0.04 8.77
C GLY A 79 19.55 -1.22 9.40
N GLY A 80 18.84 -2.05 8.64
CA GLY A 80 18.25 -3.29 9.15
C GLY A 80 18.14 -4.38 8.09
N TRP A 81 17.81 -5.59 8.53
CA TRP A 81 17.61 -6.73 7.63
C TRP A 81 16.18 -6.77 7.08
N ASN A 82 16.05 -7.39 5.90
CA ASN A 82 14.75 -7.66 5.30
C ASN A 82 13.97 -8.61 6.23
N LYS A 83 12.78 -8.18 6.69
CA LYS A 83 11.90 -8.97 7.55
C LYS A 83 10.96 -9.89 6.76
N GLY A 84 11.09 -9.96 5.44
CA GLY A 84 10.24 -10.75 4.57
C GLY A 84 8.87 -10.10 4.38
N SER A 85 7.85 -10.94 4.27
CA SER A 85 6.47 -10.53 4.05
C SER A 85 5.61 -10.80 5.28
N ILE A 86 4.71 -9.86 5.60
CA ILE A 86 3.75 -9.94 6.70
C ILE A 86 2.33 -9.72 6.17
N ASN A 87 1.35 -10.42 6.73
CA ASN A 87 -0.06 -10.15 6.47
C ASN A 87 -0.61 -9.24 7.56
N ILE A 88 -1.24 -8.14 7.14
CA ILE A 88 -2.01 -7.26 8.02
C ILE A 88 -3.47 -7.67 7.87
N ASP A 89 -4.05 -8.15 8.96
CA ASP A 89 -5.45 -8.55 9.07
C ASP A 89 -6.35 -7.32 9.17
N PHE A 90 -7.37 -7.26 8.32
CA PHE A 90 -8.36 -6.20 8.25
C PHE A 90 -9.75 -6.63 8.74
N GLN A 91 -9.94 -7.90 9.12
CA GLN A 91 -11.26 -8.46 9.41
C GLN A 91 -12.00 -7.73 10.55
N HIS A 92 -11.28 -7.18 11.53
CA HIS A 92 -11.90 -6.48 12.65
C HIS A 92 -12.19 -5.00 12.36
N ASP A 93 -11.15 -4.24 11.98
CA ASP A 93 -11.24 -2.78 11.86
C ASP A 93 -11.72 -2.31 10.48
N TYR A 94 -11.52 -3.14 9.44
CA TYR A 94 -11.86 -2.83 8.05
C TYR A 94 -12.51 -4.01 7.32
N PRO A 95 -13.61 -4.59 7.85
CA PRO A 95 -14.28 -5.75 7.26
C PRO A 95 -14.78 -5.51 5.83
N GLN A 96 -14.99 -4.26 5.43
CA GLN A 96 -15.35 -3.88 4.07
C GLN A 96 -14.20 -4.02 3.05
N LEU A 97 -12.96 -4.16 3.52
CA LEU A 97 -11.75 -4.30 2.69
C LEU A 97 -11.26 -5.75 2.58
N VAL A 98 -11.98 -6.72 3.16
CA VAL A 98 -11.68 -8.15 3.05
C VAL A 98 -12.63 -8.81 2.08
N MET A 99 -12.19 -9.88 1.41
CA MET A 99 -13.10 -10.70 0.64
C MET A 99 -14.09 -11.38 1.60
N PRO A 100 -15.40 -11.23 1.38
CA PRO A 100 -16.37 -11.94 2.19
C PRO A 100 -16.12 -13.43 1.98
N VAL A 101 -15.82 -14.14 3.06
CA VAL A 101 -15.80 -15.60 3.03
C VAL A 101 -17.20 -16.00 2.58
N MET A 102 -17.32 -16.55 1.37
CA MET A 102 -18.57 -17.19 0.95
C MET A 102 -18.75 -18.40 1.86
N THR A 103 -19.37 -18.18 3.02
CA THR A 103 -19.95 -19.28 3.78
C THR A 103 -20.90 -19.95 2.80
N HIS A 104 -20.58 -21.18 2.42
CA HIS A 104 -21.40 -22.00 1.55
C HIS A 104 -22.75 -22.20 2.23
N ILE A 105 -23.67 -21.23 2.08
CA ILE A 105 -25.06 -21.42 2.44
C ILE A 105 -25.52 -22.51 1.47
N PRO A 106 -25.87 -23.72 1.94
CA PRO A 106 -26.39 -24.74 1.04
C PRO A 106 -27.58 -24.12 0.32
N SER A 107 -27.46 -23.97 -1.01
CA SER A 107 -28.52 -23.42 -1.85
C SER A 107 -29.82 -24.10 -1.48
N THR A 108 -30.72 -23.36 -0.83
CA THR A 108 -32.11 -23.79 -0.61
C THR A 108 -32.92 -23.54 -1.90
N VAL A 109 -32.26 -23.59 -3.06
CA VAL A 109 -32.91 -23.61 -4.35
C VAL A 109 -33.49 -25.01 -4.50
N VAL A 110 -34.73 -25.16 -4.06
CA VAL A 110 -35.53 -26.34 -4.37
C VAL A 110 -35.76 -26.32 -5.88
N ASN A 111 -35.22 -27.31 -6.59
CA ASN A 111 -35.47 -27.45 -8.03
C ASN A 111 -36.99 -27.50 -8.27
N PHE A 112 -37.49 -26.63 -9.15
CA PHE A 112 -38.88 -26.67 -9.56
C PHE A 112 -39.16 -28.03 -10.23
N PRO A 113 -40.21 -28.76 -9.82
CA PRO A 113 -40.55 -30.03 -10.44
C PRO A 113 -40.88 -29.78 -11.92
N LEU A 114 -40.16 -30.44 -12.81
CA LEU A 114 -40.48 -30.48 -14.22
C LEU A 114 -41.85 -31.15 -14.36
N ALA A 115 -42.85 -30.39 -14.80
CA ALA A 115 -44.14 -30.97 -15.14
C ALA A 115 -43.96 -31.91 -16.34
N ASN A 116 -44.13 -33.21 -16.12
CA ASN A 116 -44.23 -34.17 -17.20
C ASN A 116 -45.51 -33.85 -17.99
N GLN A 117 -45.37 -33.17 -19.12
CA GLN A 117 -46.44 -33.07 -20.11
C GLN A 117 -46.53 -34.42 -20.82
N GLY A 118 -47.67 -35.10 -20.62
CA GLY A 118 -48.06 -36.29 -21.36
C GLY A 118 -48.63 -35.98 -22.73
#